data_AF-A0AAV0SW94-F1
#
_entry.id   AF-A0AAV0SW94-F1
#
_cell.length_a   1.000
_cell.length_b   1.000
_cell.length_c   1.000
_cell.angle_alpha   90.00
_cell.angle_beta   90.00
_cell.angle_gamma   90.00
#
_symmetry.space_group_name_H-M   'P 1'
#
loop_
_entity.id
_entity.type
_entity.pdbx_description
1 polymer ?
#
loop_
_entity_poly.entity_id
_entity_poly.type
_entity_poly.pdbx_seq_one_letter_code
_entity_poly.pdbx_strand_id
1 'polypeptide(L)'
;MRRVVGARCATTFGHRSALLRRHVNTARPQSPRGTELEWMKQRDPYCNVSESIAAKIGLSLHRQQHHPLHIIKTKIESYFHELHWSEGGPVFSVFDNLDPVVTTYDCFDSMLVPEDHISRKNTDTYYVDQNRVLRAHTSAHEVAMMKKGFTSFLVSGDVLTNPARGLQRGSSLM
;
A
#
# COMPACT_ATOMS: atom_id res chain seq x y z
N MET A 1 8.88 64.18 46.59
CA MET A 1 7.52 63.87 47.10
C MET A 1 6.83 62.90 46.14
N ARG A 2 6.19 61.85 46.70
CA ARG A 2 5.35 60.78 46.07
C ARG A 2 6.14 59.69 45.29
N ARG A 3 6.30 58.45 45.81
CA ARG A 3 5.34 57.30 45.94
C ARG A 3 4.85 56.77 44.58
N VAL A 4 4.65 55.48 44.27
CA VAL A 4 4.99 54.13 44.78
C VAL A 4 4.29 53.15 43.80
N VAL A 5 4.98 52.10 43.35
CA VAL A 5 4.53 50.69 43.09
C VAL A 5 3.44 50.33 42.04
N GLY A 6 3.76 49.27 41.26
CA GLY A 6 2.84 48.18 40.84
C GLY A 6 2.30 48.28 39.40
N ALA A 7 1.98 47.23 38.64
CA ALA A 7 2.10 45.78 38.77
C ALA A 7 1.88 45.13 37.38
N ARG A 8 2.17 43.83 37.31
CA ARG A 8 2.07 42.83 36.22
C ARG A 8 0.78 42.88 35.35
N CYS A 9 0.83 42.34 34.12
CA CYS A 9 0.19 41.05 33.73
C CYS A 9 -0.34 40.97 32.25
N ALA A 10 -0.13 39.79 31.65
CA ALA A 10 -0.95 39.09 30.63
C ALA A 10 -0.92 39.46 29.12
N THR A 11 -0.30 38.57 28.34
CA THR A 11 -0.83 37.85 27.14
C THR A 11 -2.15 38.35 26.53
N THR A 12 -2.26 38.57 25.22
CA THR A 12 -2.46 37.50 24.22
C THR A 12 -2.24 38.03 22.79
N PHE A 13 -1.44 37.32 21.99
CA PHE A 13 -1.30 37.58 20.54
C PHE A 13 -2.33 36.72 19.82
N GLY A 14 -3.44 37.33 19.41
CA GLY A 14 -4.51 36.66 18.68
C GLY A 14 -4.14 36.44 17.22
N HIS A 15 -3.60 35.27 16.87
CA HIS A 15 -3.52 34.82 15.48
C HIS A 15 -4.93 34.45 14.99
N ARG A 16 -5.52 35.32 14.17
CA ARG A 16 -6.72 34.98 13.39
C ARG A 16 -6.33 34.00 12.28
N SER A 17 -6.50 32.70 12.52
CA SER A 17 -6.48 31.70 11.46
C SER A 17 -7.79 31.78 10.67
N ALA A 18 -7.72 32.26 9.43
CA ALA A 18 -8.81 32.19 8.48
C ALA A 18 -8.99 30.71 8.05
N LEU A 19 -10.02 30.06 8.58
CA LEU A 19 -10.43 28.72 8.14
C LEU A 19 -11.05 28.83 6.74
N LEU A 20 -10.23 28.64 5.71
CA LEU A 20 -10.71 28.50 4.34
C LEU A 20 -11.42 27.14 4.22
N ARG A 21 -12.75 27.15 4.11
CA ARG A 21 -13.55 25.97 3.76
C ARG A 21 -13.15 25.49 2.36
N ARG A 22 -12.21 24.54 2.29
CA ARG A 22 -11.92 23.80 1.05
C ARG A 22 -13.14 22.94 0.70
N HIS A 23 -13.76 23.29 -0.41
CA HIS A 23 -14.71 22.40 -1.08
C HIS A 23 -13.97 21.10 -1.44
N VAL A 24 -14.45 19.98 -0.91
CA VAL A 24 -13.95 18.65 -1.26
C VAL A 24 -14.65 18.24 -2.55
N ASN A 25 -13.99 18.45 -3.69
CA ASN A 25 -14.39 17.78 -4.92
C ASN A 25 -14.00 16.31 -4.79
N THR A 26 -14.98 15.44 -4.56
CA THR A 26 -14.81 13.99 -4.66
C THR A 26 -14.66 13.62 -6.13
N ALA A 27 -13.44 13.72 -6.65
CA ALA A 27 -13.11 13.13 -7.95
C ALA A 27 -13.36 11.62 -7.89
N ARG A 28 -14.14 11.12 -8.83
CA ARG A 28 -14.42 9.69 -9.00
C ARG A 28 -13.10 8.93 -9.17
N PRO A 29 -12.91 7.75 -8.54
CA PRO A 29 -11.73 6.93 -8.79
C PRO A 29 -11.61 6.67 -10.30
N GLN A 30 -10.45 6.98 -10.86
CA GLN A 30 -10.16 6.68 -12.26
C GLN A 30 -10.20 5.15 -12.44
N SER A 31 -10.86 4.68 -13.49
CA SER A 31 -10.92 3.24 -13.81
C SER A 31 -9.51 2.68 -14.02
N PRO A 32 -9.26 1.41 -13.67
CA PRO A 32 -7.96 0.78 -13.92
C PRO A 32 -7.60 0.92 -15.41
N ARG A 33 -6.35 1.30 -15.67
CA ARG A 33 -5.81 1.36 -17.03
C ARG A 33 -5.85 -0.05 -17.60
N GLY A 34 -6.43 -0.21 -18.79
CA GLY A 34 -6.95 -1.48 -19.34
C GLY A 34 -6.00 -2.68 -19.48
N THR A 35 -4.73 -2.61 -19.08
CA THR A 35 -3.76 -3.72 -19.12
C THR A 35 -3.78 -4.62 -17.88
N GLU A 36 -4.27 -4.16 -16.73
CA GLU A 36 -4.03 -4.80 -15.41
C GLU A 36 -4.71 -6.18 -15.26
N LEU A 37 -5.69 -6.50 -16.12
CA LEU A 37 -6.52 -7.71 -16.05
C LEU A 37 -6.63 -8.47 -17.39
N GLU A 38 -5.73 -8.25 -18.35
CA GLU A 38 -5.76 -8.98 -19.64
C GLU A 38 -5.68 -10.51 -19.42
N TRP A 39 -4.94 -10.95 -18.41
CA TRP A 39 -4.84 -12.35 -17.99
C TRP A 39 -6.18 -12.95 -17.53
N MET A 40 -7.18 -12.13 -17.18
CA MET A 40 -8.53 -12.64 -16.90
C MET A 40 -9.34 -12.99 -18.15
N LYS A 41 -9.04 -12.36 -19.29
CA LYS A 41 -9.73 -12.71 -20.56
C LYS A 41 -9.27 -14.07 -21.07
N GLN A 42 -8.03 -14.43 -20.77
CA GLN A 42 -7.41 -15.72 -21.10
C GLN A 42 -6.98 -16.41 -19.80
N ARG A 43 -7.96 -16.86 -19.00
CA ARG A 43 -7.70 -17.51 -17.70
C ARG A 43 -6.90 -18.79 -17.88
N ASP A 44 -5.75 -18.85 -17.22
CA ASP A 44 -4.98 -20.08 -17.06
C ASP A 44 -5.75 -21.09 -16.18
N PRO A 45 -5.68 -22.41 -16.45
CA PRO A 45 -6.32 -23.42 -15.61
C PRO A 45 -5.84 -23.44 -14.14
N TYR A 46 -4.64 -22.93 -13.86
CA TYR A 46 -4.07 -22.80 -12.52
C TYR A 46 -4.55 -21.53 -11.79
N CYS A 47 -5.23 -20.62 -12.49
CA CYS A 47 -5.71 -19.37 -11.93
C CYS A 47 -6.80 -19.61 -10.88
N ASN A 48 -6.59 -19.14 -9.64
CA ASN A 48 -7.59 -19.22 -8.55
C ASN A 48 -8.17 -17.85 -8.14
N VAL A 49 -7.88 -16.78 -8.89
CA VAL A 49 -8.43 -15.43 -8.62
C VAL A 49 -9.92 -15.38 -8.99
N SER A 50 -10.81 -14.94 -8.11
CA SER A 50 -12.22 -14.71 -8.46
C SER A 50 -12.44 -13.33 -9.09
N GLU A 51 -13.54 -13.14 -9.81
CA GLU A 51 -13.96 -11.83 -10.36
C GLU A 51 -14.08 -10.77 -9.26
N SER A 52 -14.54 -11.17 -8.06
CA SER A 52 -14.67 -10.29 -6.91
C SER A 52 -13.33 -9.82 -6.33
N ILE A 53 -12.28 -10.63 -6.46
CA ILE A 53 -10.92 -10.25 -6.08
C ILE A 53 -10.31 -9.39 -7.17
N ALA A 54 -10.46 -9.78 -8.43
CA ALA A 54 -9.97 -9.00 -9.55
C ALA A 54 -10.59 -7.59 -9.62
N ALA A 55 -11.87 -7.43 -9.26
CA ALA A 55 -12.52 -6.13 -9.18
C ALA A 55 -11.89 -5.16 -8.14
N LYS A 56 -11.04 -5.67 -7.23
CA LYS A 56 -10.30 -4.85 -6.26
C LYS A 56 -8.96 -4.36 -6.78
N ILE A 57 -8.42 -5.03 -7.81
CA ILE A 57 -7.16 -4.67 -8.45
C ILE A 57 -7.34 -3.30 -9.12
N GLY A 58 -6.33 -2.44 -8.98
CA GLY A 58 -6.36 -1.09 -9.50
C GLY A 58 -7.15 -0.06 -8.68
N LEU A 59 -7.91 -0.46 -7.63
CA LEU A 59 -8.60 0.50 -6.76
C LEU A 59 -7.62 1.48 -6.09
N SER A 60 -6.40 1.02 -5.79
CA SER A 60 -5.28 1.84 -5.29
C SER A 60 -5.69 2.80 -4.16
N LEU A 61 -6.40 2.30 -3.15
CA LEU A 61 -6.96 3.13 -2.07
C LEU A 61 -5.89 3.94 -1.32
N HIS A 62 -4.66 3.44 -1.24
CA HIS A 62 -3.50 4.14 -0.67
C HIS A 62 -3.06 5.38 -1.47
N ARG A 63 -3.58 5.57 -2.69
CA ARG A 63 -3.30 6.70 -3.58
C ARG A 63 -4.48 7.65 -3.74
N GLN A 64 -5.64 7.29 -3.21
CA GLN A 64 -6.82 8.14 -3.26
C GLN A 64 -6.72 9.25 -2.21
N GLN A 65 -6.68 10.51 -2.66
CA GLN A 65 -6.60 11.65 -1.77
C GLN A 65 -7.74 11.62 -0.74
N HIS A 66 -7.44 11.99 0.51
CA HIS A 66 -8.37 11.95 1.65
C HIS A 66 -8.82 10.55 2.11
N HIS A 67 -8.41 9.47 1.44
CA HIS A 67 -8.61 8.12 1.96
C HIS A 67 -7.73 7.89 3.20
N PRO A 68 -8.21 7.21 4.26
CA PRO A 68 -7.42 6.97 5.47
C PRO A 68 -6.06 6.32 5.20
N LEU A 69 -6.00 5.34 4.29
CA LEU A 69 -4.74 4.70 3.90
C LEU A 69 -3.78 5.66 3.22
N HIS A 70 -4.28 6.58 2.39
CA HIS A 70 -3.45 7.61 1.78
C HIS A 70 -2.91 8.58 2.83
N ILE A 71 -3.74 8.99 3.79
CA ILE A 71 -3.31 9.87 4.90
C ILE A 71 -2.18 9.22 5.71
N ILE A 72 -2.29 7.93 6.03
CA ILE A 72 -1.25 7.18 6.74
C ILE A 72 0.02 7.10 5.88
N LYS A 73 -0.11 6.71 4.62
CA LYS A 73 1.00 6.63 3.66
C LYS A 73 1.76 7.95 3.61
N THR A 74 1.06 9.06 3.41
CA THR A 74 1.65 10.41 3.34
C THR A 74 2.35 10.79 4.65
N LYS A 75 1.78 10.46 5.81
CA LYS A 75 2.45 10.73 7.09
C LYS A 75 3.77 9.98 7.23
N ILE A 76 3.82 8.72 6.79
CA ILE A 76 5.05 7.92 6.80
C ILE A 76 6.06 8.51 5.82
N GLU A 77 5.65 8.82 4.59
CA GLU A 77 6.51 9.45 3.57
C GLU A 77 7.08 10.79 4.07
N SER A 78 6.26 11.63 4.71
CA SER A 78 6.69 12.90 5.31
C SER A 78 7.69 12.70 6.44
N TYR A 79 7.49 11.72 7.32
CA TYR A 79 8.43 11.43 8.40
C TYR A 79 9.83 11.11 7.87
N PHE A 80 9.93 10.20 6.90
CA PHE A 80 11.23 9.87 6.30
C PHE A 80 11.83 11.09 5.59
N HIS A 81 11.03 11.83 4.82
CA HIS A 81 11.50 13.06 4.16
C HIS A 81 12.05 14.10 5.16
N GLU A 82 11.35 14.34 6.27
CA GLU A 82 11.76 15.31 7.30
C GLU A 82 13.00 14.85 8.07
N LEU A 83 13.08 13.57 8.45
CA LEU A 83 14.25 12.98 9.11
C LEU A 83 15.54 13.24 8.31
N HIS A 84 15.48 13.13 6.98
CA HIS A 84 16.64 13.37 6.11
C HIS A 84 16.98 14.84 5.95
N TRP A 85 15.98 15.72 5.90
CA TRP A 85 16.23 17.16 5.85
C TRP A 85 16.95 17.64 7.11
N SER A 86 16.61 17.09 8.29
CA SER A 86 17.21 17.52 9.56
C SER A 86 18.50 16.77 9.95
N GLU A 87 18.65 15.49 9.57
CA GLU A 87 19.72 14.63 10.09
C GLU A 87 20.73 14.15 9.03
N GLY A 88 20.57 14.54 7.75
CA GLY A 88 21.52 14.22 6.69
C GLY A 88 21.50 12.76 6.21
N GLY A 89 20.42 12.02 6.51
CA GLY A 89 20.24 10.63 6.04
C GLY A 89 19.91 10.51 4.53
N PRO A 90 19.82 9.28 3.99
CA PRO A 90 19.63 9.04 2.57
C PRO A 90 18.21 9.40 2.11
N VAL A 91 18.05 9.95 0.90
CA VAL A 91 16.73 10.26 0.34
C VAL A 91 15.99 8.98 -0.04
N PHE A 92 14.78 8.77 0.49
CA PHE A 92 13.97 7.60 0.18
C PHE A 92 13.18 7.79 -1.12
N SER A 93 13.41 6.90 -2.09
CA SER A 93 12.58 6.81 -3.28
C SER A 93 11.24 6.15 -2.94
N VAL A 94 10.12 6.74 -3.34
CA VAL A 94 8.78 6.21 -3.05
C VAL A 94 8.22 5.49 -4.27
N PHE A 95 7.80 4.23 -4.06
CA PHE A 95 7.14 3.41 -5.07
C PHE A 95 5.74 3.03 -4.58
N ASP A 96 4.71 3.64 -5.16
CA ASP A 96 3.31 3.36 -4.81
C ASP A 96 2.44 2.82 -5.95
N ASN A 97 2.99 2.71 -7.16
CA ASN A 97 2.30 2.32 -8.40
C ASN A 97 2.95 1.10 -9.07
N LEU A 98 3.42 0.13 -8.27
CA LEU A 98 3.96 -1.13 -8.77
C LEU A 98 2.82 -2.10 -9.10
N ASP A 99 3.01 -2.89 -10.16
CA ASP A 99 2.05 -3.92 -10.58
C ASP A 99 1.82 -4.94 -9.45
N PRO A 100 0.56 -5.20 -9.04
CA PRO A 100 0.24 -6.22 -8.04
C PRO A 100 0.49 -7.64 -8.53
N VAL A 101 0.54 -7.88 -9.84
CA VAL A 101 0.92 -9.17 -10.43
C VAL A 101 2.45 -9.27 -10.45
N VAL A 102 2.99 -10.23 -9.70
CA VAL A 102 4.43 -10.49 -9.58
C VAL A 102 4.74 -11.93 -9.93
N THR A 103 6.02 -12.23 -10.18
CA THR A 103 6.45 -13.61 -10.36
C THR A 103 6.40 -14.38 -9.04
N THR A 104 6.22 -15.70 -9.10
CA THR A 104 6.39 -16.57 -7.92
C THR A 104 7.79 -16.46 -7.33
N TYR A 105 8.80 -16.24 -8.18
CA TYR A 105 10.17 -16.00 -7.75
C TYR A 105 10.29 -14.73 -6.89
N ASP A 106 9.76 -13.62 -7.37
CA ASP A 106 9.81 -12.35 -6.64
C ASP A 106 9.02 -12.44 -5.32
N CYS A 107 7.84 -13.07 -5.35
CA CYS A 107 7.01 -13.21 -4.16
C CYS A 107 7.59 -14.19 -3.12
N PHE A 108 8.34 -15.21 -3.53
CA PHE A 108 8.75 -16.29 -2.62
C PHE A 108 10.23 -16.64 -2.69
N ASP A 109 10.74 -17.06 -3.85
CA ASP A 109 12.11 -17.61 -3.98
C ASP A 109 13.17 -16.57 -3.62
N SER A 110 12.99 -15.33 -4.06
CA SER A 110 13.91 -14.22 -3.78
C SER A 110 13.97 -13.84 -2.30
N MET A 111 12.93 -14.22 -1.54
CA MET A 111 12.78 -14.03 -0.11
C MET A 111 13.15 -15.29 0.69
N LEU A 112 13.75 -16.30 0.03
CA LEU A 112 14.17 -17.57 0.63
C LEU A 112 13.03 -18.38 1.26
N VAL A 113 11.79 -18.18 0.78
CA VAL A 113 10.66 -19.02 1.17
C VAL A 113 10.85 -20.39 0.50
N PRO A 114 10.81 -21.53 1.20
CA PRO A 114 10.94 -22.85 0.57
C PRO A 114 9.75 -23.20 -0.34
N GLU A 115 9.94 -24.12 -1.30
CA GLU A 115 8.90 -24.55 -2.26
C GLU A 115 7.72 -25.26 -1.59
N ASP A 116 7.96 -25.97 -0.49
CA ASP A 116 6.95 -26.69 0.31
C ASP A 116 6.28 -25.81 1.38
N HIS A 117 6.59 -24.51 1.42
CA HIS A 117 6.10 -23.61 2.45
C HIS A 117 4.58 -23.35 2.33
N ILE A 118 3.89 -23.28 3.48
CA ILE A 118 2.42 -23.17 3.52
C ILE A 118 1.88 -21.93 2.81
N SER A 119 2.62 -20.82 2.85
CA SER A 119 2.23 -19.58 2.17
C SER A 119 2.12 -19.73 0.65
N ARG A 120 2.79 -20.72 0.05
CA ARG A 120 2.69 -21.01 -1.39
C ARG A 120 1.43 -21.77 -1.75
N LYS A 121 0.67 -22.31 -0.79
CA LYS A 121 -0.57 -23.02 -1.10
C LYS A 121 -1.58 -22.09 -1.75
N ASN A 122 -2.35 -22.64 -2.69
CA ASN A 122 -3.46 -21.94 -3.34
C ASN A 122 -4.60 -21.56 -2.36
N THR A 123 -4.60 -22.13 -1.16
CA THR A 123 -5.48 -21.74 -0.06
C THR A 123 -5.14 -20.38 0.53
N ASP A 124 -3.88 -19.95 0.38
CA ASP A 124 -3.31 -18.77 1.04
C ASP A 124 -2.90 -17.69 0.02
N THR A 125 -2.53 -18.12 -1.19
CA THR A 125 -2.04 -17.24 -2.28
C THR A 125 -2.95 -17.29 -3.50
N TYR A 126 -3.15 -16.11 -4.10
CA TYR A 126 -3.83 -15.97 -5.38
C TYR A 126 -2.85 -16.09 -6.55
N TYR A 127 -2.97 -17.17 -7.30
CA TYR A 127 -2.24 -17.46 -8.52
C TYR A 127 -3.01 -16.96 -9.75
N VAL A 128 -2.30 -16.22 -10.60
CA VAL A 128 -2.75 -15.83 -11.93
C VAL A 128 -2.48 -16.96 -12.93
N ASP A 129 -1.31 -17.60 -12.78
CA ASP A 129 -0.89 -18.83 -13.45
C ASP A 129 0.20 -19.52 -12.59
N GLN A 130 0.87 -20.55 -13.09
CA GLN A 130 1.91 -21.29 -12.35
C GLN A 130 3.11 -20.43 -11.92
N ASN A 131 3.40 -19.35 -12.66
CA ASN A 131 4.60 -18.55 -12.50
C ASN A 131 4.31 -17.13 -11.99
N ARG A 132 3.04 -16.74 -11.86
CA ARG A 132 2.62 -15.40 -11.43
C ARG A 132 1.52 -15.44 -10.39
N VAL A 133 1.63 -14.53 -9.43
CA VAL A 133 0.71 -14.37 -8.30
C VAL A 133 0.30 -12.92 -8.13
N LEU A 134 -0.83 -12.69 -7.48
CA LEU A 134 -1.08 -11.41 -6.83
C LEU A 134 -0.18 -11.35 -5.58
N ARG A 135 0.64 -10.32 -5.45
CA ARG A 135 1.62 -10.22 -4.35
C ARG A 135 0.95 -10.36 -2.98
N ALA A 136 1.48 -11.25 -2.15
CA ALA A 136 1.01 -11.45 -0.77
C ALA A 136 1.53 -10.39 0.20
N HIS A 137 2.64 -9.72 -0.15
CA HIS A 137 3.32 -8.70 0.65
C HIS A 137 4.09 -7.73 -0.27
N THR A 138 4.36 -6.52 0.22
CA THR A 138 5.16 -5.52 -0.52
C THR A 138 6.63 -5.91 -0.65
N SER A 139 7.15 -6.80 0.21
CA SER A 139 8.51 -7.32 0.12
C SER A 139 8.81 -8.08 -1.18
N ALA A 140 7.79 -8.49 -1.94
CA ALA A 140 7.97 -9.08 -3.26
C ALA A 140 8.72 -8.14 -4.23
N HIS A 141 8.81 -6.84 -3.93
CA HIS A 141 9.54 -5.89 -4.76
C HIS A 141 10.94 -5.55 -4.23
N GLU A 142 11.34 -6.00 -3.04
CA GLU A 142 12.60 -5.60 -2.40
C GLU A 142 13.83 -5.95 -3.23
N VAL A 143 13.97 -7.23 -3.60
CA VAL A 143 15.12 -7.71 -4.39
C VAL A 143 15.17 -7.04 -5.76
N ALA A 144 14.01 -6.82 -6.40
CA ALA A 144 13.93 -6.13 -7.68
C ALA A 144 14.35 -4.65 -7.58
N MET A 145 14.00 -3.95 -6.49
CA MET A 145 14.42 -2.56 -6.27
C MET A 145 15.91 -2.46 -5.92
N MET A 146 16.42 -3.36 -5.09
CA MET A 146 17.86 -3.40 -4.78
C MET A 146 18.69 -3.69 -6.04
N LYS A 147 18.26 -4.62 -6.89
CA LYS A 147 18.92 -4.90 -8.19
C LYS A 147 18.93 -3.69 -9.13
N LYS A 148 17.95 -2.78 -9.01
CA LYS A 148 17.91 -1.51 -9.76
C LYS A 148 18.80 -0.42 -9.16
N GLY A 149 19.48 -0.68 -8.04
CA GLY A 149 20.39 0.25 -7.37
C GLY A 149 19.73 1.15 -6.33
N PHE A 150 18.47 0.92 -5.97
CA PHE A 150 17.83 1.67 -4.89
C PHE A 150 18.34 1.18 -3.53
N THR A 151 19.01 2.07 -2.78
CA THR A 151 19.57 1.77 -1.45
C THR A 151 18.67 2.25 -0.31
N SER A 152 17.71 3.13 -0.60
CA SER A 152 16.75 3.67 0.36
C SER A 152 15.43 3.94 -0.35
N PHE A 153 14.39 3.19 0.01
CA PHE A 153 13.10 3.27 -0.66
C PHE A 153 11.95 2.85 0.23
N LEU A 154 10.76 3.37 -0.09
CA LEU A 154 9.49 2.98 0.50
C LEU A 154 8.63 2.34 -0.59
N VAL A 155 8.04 1.18 -0.30
CA VAL A 155 7.06 0.53 -1.18
C VAL A 155 5.71 0.54 -0.49
N SER A 156 4.70 1.05 -1.17
CA SER A 156 3.31 1.01 -0.73
C SER A 156 2.42 0.42 -1.82
N GLY A 157 1.55 -0.51 -1.46
CA GLY A 157 0.70 -1.17 -2.44
C GLY A 157 -0.39 -1.97 -1.76
N ASP A 158 -1.44 -2.24 -2.50
CA ASP A 158 -2.40 -3.27 -2.16
C ASP A 158 -1.73 -4.65 -2.17
N VAL A 159 -2.14 -5.51 -1.25
CA VAL A 159 -1.71 -6.90 -1.15
C VAL A 159 -2.95 -7.76 -1.04
N LEU A 160 -2.92 -8.93 -1.67
CA LEU A 160 -4.09 -9.81 -1.77
C LEU A 160 -3.66 -11.21 -1.32
N THR A 161 -4.15 -11.60 -0.15
CA THR A 161 -4.04 -12.97 0.35
C THR A 161 -5.38 -13.66 0.23
N ASN A 162 -5.37 -14.97 -0.02
CA ASN A 162 -6.56 -15.79 0.06
C ASN A 162 -6.70 -16.21 1.52
N PRO A 163 -7.57 -15.58 2.34
CA PRO A 163 -7.84 -16.14 3.65
C PRO A 163 -8.61 -17.42 3.40
N ALA A 164 -7.98 -18.56 3.65
CA ALA A 164 -8.65 -19.85 3.65
C ALA A 164 -9.98 -19.70 4.40
N ARG A 165 -11.10 -19.67 3.66
CA ARG A 165 -12.40 -19.87 4.30
C ARG A 165 -12.34 -21.31 4.78
N GLY A 166 -12.25 -21.52 6.09
CA GLY A 166 -12.52 -22.79 6.76
C GLY A 166 -13.98 -23.22 6.59
N LEU A 167 -14.50 -23.15 5.37
CA LEU A 167 -15.80 -23.62 4.96
C LEU A 167 -15.62 -24.32 3.62
N GLN A 168 -14.99 -25.49 3.68
CA GLN A 168 -15.48 -26.62 2.91
C GLN A 168 -17.00 -26.61 3.10
N ARG A 169 -17.78 -26.19 2.10
CA ARG A 169 -19.21 -26.49 2.11
C ARG A 169 -19.24 -28.01 2.12
N GLY A 170 -19.62 -28.60 3.25
CA GLY A 170 -19.85 -30.02 3.34
C GLY A 170 -20.89 -30.39 2.28
N SER A 171 -20.44 -30.90 1.14
CA SER A 171 -21.24 -31.75 0.29
C SER A 171 -21.37 -33.06 1.05
N SER A 172 -22.31 -33.12 1.98
CA SER A 172 -22.84 -34.39 2.48
C SER A 172 -23.62 -35.01 1.32
N LEU A 173 -22.90 -35.74 0.47
CA LEU A 173 -23.46 -36.82 -0.31
C LEU A 173 -23.28 -38.09 0.52
N MET A 174 -24.32 -38.43 1.28
CA MET A 174 -24.86 -39.76 1.52
C MET A 174 -26.10 -39.62 2.41
#